data_AF-A0A7X7U527-F1
#
_entry.id   AF-A0A7X7U527-F1
#
_cell.length_a   1.000
_cell.length_b   1.000
_cell.length_c   1.000
_cell.angle_alpha   90.00
_cell.angle_beta   90.00
_cell.angle_gamma   90.00
#
_symmetry.space_group_name_H-M   'P 1'
#
loop_
_entity.id
_entity.type
_entity.pdbx_description
1 polymer ?
#
loop_
_entity_poly.entity_id
_entity_poly.type
_entity_poly.pdbx_seq_one_letter_code
_entity_poly.pdbx_strand_id
1 'polypeptide(L)'
;SWDTPQNWTVNGADTLSLYFRGYPTAFLENADGSITMGAGGADIWGNADQFRFAYKQLSGDGSIIARVDSMVAANAWTKVGVTIRENLEAGSRHAMVAVTPSNGVTFLNRATTDGASTQINQTGLAAPYWVKLTRTGNDPGALYLTLEDKSGHKKTVTHSDPQAVTAADWQQWKIPLSQFSSGGVNVSAIKTMILGVDNRSNPASGGAGLLFIDDIAFGKPAAGQ
;
A
#
# COMPACT_ATOMS: atom_id res chain seq x y z
N SER A 1 -6.97 14.70 -38.30
CA SER A 1 -6.99 16.16 -38.44
C SER A 1 -7.32 16.48 -39.89
N TRP A 2 -7.91 17.65 -40.17
CA TRP A 2 -8.06 18.13 -41.54
C TRP A 2 -6.88 19.04 -41.88
N ASP A 3 -6.33 18.93 -43.09
CA ASP A 3 -5.18 19.73 -43.52
C ASP A 3 -5.51 21.22 -43.69
N THR A 4 -6.80 21.54 -43.82
CA THR A 4 -7.32 22.91 -43.81
C THR A 4 -8.54 23.03 -42.89
N PRO A 5 -8.74 24.20 -42.23
CA PRO A 5 -9.90 24.45 -41.40
C PRO A 5 -11.20 24.27 -42.19
N GLN A 6 -12.13 23.48 -41.64
CA GLN A 6 -13.41 23.20 -42.27
C GLN A 6 -14.47 24.17 -41.75
N ASN A 7 -15.21 24.80 -42.66
CA ASN A 7 -16.34 25.65 -42.31
C ASN A 7 -17.63 24.79 -42.17
N TRP A 8 -18.12 24.63 -40.94
CA TRP A 8 -19.24 23.72 -40.63
C TRP A 8 -20.61 24.42 -40.63
N THR A 9 -20.66 25.73 -40.93
CA THR A 9 -21.92 26.49 -41.04
C THR A 9 -22.46 26.55 -42.47
N VAL A 10 -21.80 25.87 -43.41
CA VAL A 10 -22.23 25.82 -44.82
C VAL A 10 -23.63 25.22 -44.93
N ASN A 11 -24.39 25.67 -45.94
CA ASN A 11 -25.76 25.21 -46.22
C ASN A 11 -26.76 25.39 -45.07
N GLY A 12 -26.54 26.38 -44.20
CA GLY A 12 -27.47 26.68 -43.10
C GLY A 12 -27.44 25.64 -41.97
N ALA A 13 -26.38 24.82 -41.91
CA ALA A 13 -26.17 23.90 -40.81
C ALA A 13 -25.99 24.67 -39.49
N ASP A 14 -26.88 24.43 -38.54
CA ASP A 14 -26.87 25.03 -37.19
C ASP A 14 -26.66 23.99 -36.09
N THR A 15 -26.79 22.70 -36.41
CA THR A 15 -26.81 21.61 -35.45
C THR A 15 -25.84 20.49 -35.85
N LEU A 16 -24.90 20.18 -34.96
CA LEU A 16 -24.10 18.96 -35.03
C LEU A 16 -24.81 17.86 -34.25
N SER A 17 -25.20 16.78 -34.92
CA SER A 17 -25.78 15.59 -34.29
C SER A 17 -24.77 14.45 -34.26
N LEU A 18 -24.58 13.86 -33.09
CA LEU A 18 -23.74 12.68 -32.89
C LEU A 18 -24.60 11.54 -32.32
N TYR A 19 -24.57 10.39 -32.97
CA TYR A 19 -25.10 9.15 -32.38
C TYR A 19 -24.00 8.48 -31.58
N PHE A 20 -24.22 8.35 -30.27
CA PHE A 20 -23.34 7.61 -29.38
C PHE A 20 -24.15 6.56 -28.61
N ARG A 21 -23.51 5.43 -28.29
CA ARG A 21 -24.05 4.43 -27.38
C ARG A 21 -22.94 4.03 -26.42
N GLY A 22 -23.11 4.35 -25.16
CA GLY A 22 -22.31 3.76 -24.09
C GLY A 22 -22.93 2.43 -23.67
N TYR A 23 -22.11 1.42 -23.42
CA TYR A 23 -22.48 0.26 -22.59
C TYR A 23 -21.80 0.41 -21.22
N PRO A 24 -22.19 1.38 -20.37
CA PRO A 24 -21.64 1.43 -19.04
C PRO A 24 -22.18 0.22 -18.29
N THR A 25 -21.39 -0.84 -18.15
CA THR A 25 -21.73 -1.88 -17.18
C THR A 25 -21.70 -1.21 -15.81
N ALA A 26 -22.89 -1.01 -15.25
CA ALA A 26 -23.08 -0.50 -13.90
C ALA A 26 -22.26 -1.36 -12.92
N PHE A 27 -21.89 -0.78 -11.78
CA PHE A 27 -21.49 -1.62 -10.67
C PHE A 27 -22.75 -2.29 -10.15
N LEU A 28 -22.79 -3.62 -10.20
CA LEU A 28 -23.90 -4.42 -9.69
C LEU A 28 -23.32 -5.47 -8.77
N GLU A 29 -23.71 -5.42 -7.50
CA GLU A 29 -23.55 -6.53 -6.56
C GLU A 29 -24.85 -7.33 -6.57
N ASN A 30 -24.76 -8.58 -6.98
CA ASN A 30 -25.89 -9.51 -7.03
C ASN A 30 -26.18 -10.06 -5.62
N ALA A 31 -27.38 -10.60 -5.41
CA ALA A 31 -27.78 -11.16 -4.11
C ALA A 31 -26.91 -12.34 -3.65
N ASP A 32 -26.22 -13.01 -4.58
CA ASP A 32 -25.26 -14.08 -4.30
C ASP A 32 -23.84 -13.58 -3.95
N GLY A 33 -23.65 -12.26 -3.88
CA GLY A 33 -22.37 -11.62 -3.60
C GLY A 33 -21.43 -11.50 -4.81
N SER A 34 -21.85 -11.93 -6.00
CA SER A 34 -21.07 -11.71 -7.23
C SER A 34 -21.14 -10.24 -7.67
N ILE A 35 -20.02 -9.72 -8.16
CA ILE A 35 -19.93 -8.34 -8.65
C ILE A 35 -19.77 -8.36 -10.16
N THR A 36 -20.66 -7.64 -10.86
CA THR A 36 -20.48 -7.25 -12.26
C THR A 36 -20.09 -5.79 -12.31
N MET A 37 -18.99 -5.48 -12.99
CA MET A 37 -18.49 -4.11 -13.09
C MET A 37 -17.94 -3.84 -14.49
N GLY A 38 -18.36 -2.74 -15.09
CA GLY A 38 -17.71 -2.19 -16.28
C GLY A 38 -16.51 -1.37 -15.91
N ALA A 39 -15.37 -1.62 -16.54
CA ALA A 39 -14.14 -0.86 -16.35
C ALA A 39 -13.79 -0.08 -17.64
N GLY A 40 -13.15 1.07 -17.47
CA GLY A 40 -12.63 1.91 -18.52
C GLY A 40 -11.52 2.81 -17.96
N GLY A 41 -10.87 3.56 -18.82
CA GLY A 41 -9.69 4.36 -18.49
C GLY A 41 -8.48 3.95 -19.33
N ALA A 42 -7.38 4.70 -19.19
CA ALA A 42 -6.19 4.54 -20.01
C ALA A 42 -5.40 3.26 -19.67
N ASP A 43 -4.97 3.09 -18.41
CA ASP A 43 -4.38 1.88 -17.85
C ASP A 43 -4.09 2.09 -16.34
N ILE A 44 -3.70 1.02 -15.65
CA ILE A 44 -2.96 1.07 -14.38
C ILE A 44 -1.51 0.69 -14.70
N TRP A 45 -0.68 1.67 -15.06
CA TRP A 45 0.69 1.37 -15.50
C TRP A 45 1.67 2.51 -15.24
N GLY A 46 1.55 3.64 -15.96
CA GLY A 46 2.50 4.74 -15.97
C GLY A 46 2.57 5.50 -14.65
N ASN A 47 2.73 6.83 -14.70
CA ASN A 47 2.74 7.66 -13.49
C ASN A 47 1.34 8.02 -12.98
N ALA A 48 0.29 7.76 -13.75
CA ALA A 48 -1.09 8.08 -13.39
C ALA A 48 -2.04 6.95 -13.83
N ASP A 49 -2.80 6.43 -12.88
CA ASP A 49 -3.77 5.35 -13.10
C ASP A 49 -5.12 5.90 -13.55
N GLN A 50 -5.72 5.19 -14.51
CA GLN A 50 -7.11 5.40 -14.91
C GLN A 50 -7.78 4.05 -15.09
N PHE A 51 -8.56 3.66 -14.09
CA PHE A 51 -9.29 2.41 -14.03
C PHE A 51 -10.48 2.54 -13.08
N ARG A 52 -11.35 1.54 -13.03
CA ARG A 52 -12.47 1.48 -12.09
C ARG A 52 -12.24 0.39 -11.05
N PHE A 53 -12.61 0.69 -9.81
CA PHE A 53 -12.53 -0.27 -8.71
C PHE A 53 -13.62 0.03 -7.68
N ALA A 54 -14.04 -1.01 -6.96
CA ALA A 54 -14.77 -0.90 -5.71
C ALA A 54 -13.78 -1.16 -4.58
N TYR A 55 -13.87 -0.41 -3.48
CA TYR A 55 -12.89 -0.49 -2.41
C TYR A 55 -13.53 -0.41 -1.03
N LYS A 56 -12.75 -0.89 -0.07
CA LYS A 56 -12.89 -0.63 1.35
C LYS A 56 -11.52 -0.27 1.89
N GLN A 57 -11.48 0.59 2.90
CA GLN A 57 -10.22 0.90 3.58
C GLN A 57 -9.67 -0.34 4.28
N LEU A 58 -8.37 -0.61 4.08
CA LEU A 58 -7.62 -1.64 4.79
C LEU A 58 -6.60 -0.96 5.70
N SER A 59 -6.70 -1.20 7.00
CA SER A 59 -5.69 -0.80 7.99
C SER A 59 -4.88 -2.03 8.41
N GLY A 60 -3.55 -1.90 8.41
CA GLY A 60 -2.64 -3.01 8.73
C GLY A 60 -2.71 -4.19 7.76
N ASP A 61 -2.23 -5.33 8.23
CA ASP A 61 -2.17 -6.55 7.46
C ASP A 61 -3.56 -7.01 7.00
N GLY A 62 -3.60 -7.64 5.84
CA GLY A 62 -4.84 -8.20 5.33
C GLY A 62 -4.69 -8.87 3.98
N SER A 63 -5.69 -9.67 3.65
CA SER A 63 -5.81 -10.30 2.34
C SER A 63 -7.06 -9.84 1.63
N ILE A 64 -6.96 -9.70 0.32
CA ILE A 64 -8.10 -9.59 -0.59
C ILE A 64 -8.06 -10.77 -1.57
N ILE A 65 -9.19 -11.44 -1.72
CA ILE A 65 -9.33 -12.64 -2.56
C ILE A 65 -10.57 -12.45 -3.43
N ALA A 66 -10.45 -12.75 -4.72
CA ALA A 66 -11.59 -12.78 -5.63
C ALA A 66 -11.43 -13.88 -6.67
N ARG A 67 -12.56 -14.46 -7.09
CA ARG A 67 -12.62 -15.29 -8.29
C ARG A 67 -12.99 -14.39 -9.46
N VAL A 68 -12.09 -14.28 -10.42
CA VAL A 68 -12.43 -13.71 -11.73
C VAL A 68 -13.18 -14.79 -12.47
N ASP A 69 -14.51 -14.69 -12.53
CA ASP A 69 -15.35 -15.71 -13.18
C ASP A 69 -15.29 -15.59 -14.71
N SER A 70 -15.52 -14.39 -15.22
CA SER A 70 -15.43 -14.06 -16.64
C SER A 70 -14.99 -12.61 -16.85
N MET A 71 -14.58 -12.30 -18.07
CA MET A 71 -14.26 -10.94 -18.50
C MET A 71 -14.54 -10.76 -19.99
N VAL A 72 -14.83 -9.53 -20.40
CA VAL A 72 -14.90 -9.15 -21.82
C VAL A 72 -13.56 -8.56 -22.23
N ALA A 73 -12.90 -9.18 -23.19
CA ALA A 73 -11.60 -8.74 -23.68
C ALA A 73 -11.73 -7.50 -24.59
N ALA A 74 -11.55 -6.31 -24.02
CA ALA A 74 -11.45 -5.08 -24.81
C ALA A 74 -10.08 -4.98 -25.51
N ASN A 75 -9.04 -5.53 -24.90
CA ASN A 75 -7.72 -5.75 -25.49
C ASN A 75 -6.99 -6.90 -24.77
N ALA A 76 -5.84 -7.34 -25.30
CA ALA A 76 -5.06 -8.45 -24.73
C ALA A 76 -4.60 -8.23 -23.27
N TRP A 77 -4.56 -6.98 -22.82
CA TRP A 77 -4.17 -6.51 -21.49
C TRP A 77 -5.33 -5.95 -20.68
N THR A 78 -6.59 -6.29 -21.03
CA THR A 78 -7.71 -6.08 -20.10
C THR A 78 -7.38 -6.77 -18.78
N LYS A 79 -7.55 -6.06 -17.65
CA LYS A 79 -7.17 -6.56 -16.33
C LYS A 79 -8.40 -6.65 -15.46
N VAL A 80 -8.66 -7.83 -14.90
CA VAL A 80 -9.68 -8.05 -13.87
C VAL A 80 -9.04 -8.76 -12.71
N GLY A 81 -9.20 -8.24 -11.49
CA GLY A 81 -8.57 -8.81 -10.31
C GLY A 81 -8.68 -7.95 -9.08
N VAL A 82 -7.70 -8.08 -8.19
CA VAL A 82 -7.65 -7.42 -6.88
C VAL A 82 -6.42 -6.52 -6.78
N THR A 83 -6.56 -5.41 -6.08
CA THR A 83 -5.46 -4.48 -5.81
C THR A 83 -5.50 -3.99 -4.36
N ILE A 84 -4.32 -3.73 -3.80
CA ILE A 84 -4.13 -2.96 -2.58
C ILE A 84 -3.39 -1.69 -2.98
N ARG A 85 -3.94 -0.53 -2.61
CA ARG A 85 -3.41 0.80 -2.93
C ARG A 85 -3.23 1.60 -1.66
N GLU A 86 -2.21 2.46 -1.65
CA GLU A 86 -1.95 3.36 -0.53
C GLU A 86 -3.05 4.43 -0.38
N ASN A 87 -3.52 5.00 -1.50
CA ASN A 87 -4.56 6.02 -1.53
C ASN A 87 -5.31 6.03 -2.88
N LEU A 88 -6.22 6.98 -3.05
CA LEU A 88 -7.09 7.11 -4.23
C LEU A 88 -6.49 7.98 -5.35
N GLU A 89 -5.30 8.54 -5.15
CA GLU A 89 -4.65 9.39 -6.15
C GLU A 89 -4.14 8.56 -7.34
N ALA A 90 -4.05 9.21 -8.51
CA ALA A 90 -3.69 8.54 -9.74
C ALA A 90 -2.28 7.91 -9.68
N GLY A 91 -1.32 8.56 -9.03
CA GLY A 91 0.06 8.06 -8.89
C GLY A 91 0.31 7.19 -7.67
N SER A 92 -0.73 6.69 -6.99
CA SER A 92 -0.60 5.95 -5.73
C SER A 92 0.29 4.71 -5.85
N ARG A 93 1.06 4.39 -4.79
CA ARG A 93 1.74 3.10 -4.67
C ARG A 93 0.70 1.99 -4.60
N HIS A 94 0.95 0.88 -5.30
CA HIS A 94 -0.01 -0.22 -5.37
C HIS A 94 0.65 -1.57 -5.63
N ALA A 95 -0.09 -2.62 -5.30
CA ALA A 95 0.12 -3.97 -5.80
C ALA A 95 -1.21 -4.50 -6.35
N MET A 96 -1.17 -5.20 -7.48
CA MET A 96 -2.32 -5.76 -8.17
C MET A 96 -2.00 -7.17 -8.65
N VAL A 97 -2.94 -8.11 -8.45
CA VAL A 97 -2.95 -9.40 -9.16
C VAL A 97 -4.18 -9.42 -10.02
N ALA A 98 -3.99 -9.64 -11.32
CA ALA A 98 -5.08 -9.64 -12.27
C ALA A 98 -4.95 -10.74 -13.33
N VAL A 99 -6.09 -11.29 -13.72
CA VAL A 99 -6.21 -12.16 -14.88
C VAL A 99 -6.31 -11.27 -16.13
N THR A 100 -5.68 -11.69 -17.22
CA THR A 100 -5.78 -11.04 -18.53
C THR A 100 -6.30 -12.02 -19.59
N PRO A 101 -6.90 -11.54 -20.70
CA PRO A 101 -7.41 -12.42 -21.74
C PRO A 101 -6.35 -13.25 -22.47
N SER A 102 -5.13 -12.72 -22.63
CA SER A 102 -4.12 -13.33 -23.51
C SER A 102 -2.70 -13.35 -22.95
N ASN A 103 -2.46 -12.74 -21.79
CA ASN A 103 -1.13 -12.62 -21.19
C ASN A 103 -0.99 -13.33 -19.84
N GLY A 104 -1.96 -14.19 -19.51
CA GLY A 104 -1.94 -14.94 -18.27
C GLY A 104 -2.43 -14.14 -17.07
N VAL A 105 -1.93 -14.49 -15.88
CA VAL A 105 -2.10 -13.72 -14.65
C VAL A 105 -0.89 -12.80 -14.47
N THR A 106 -1.12 -11.52 -14.23
CA THR A 106 -0.09 -10.53 -13.98
C THR A 106 -0.08 -10.12 -12.51
N PHE A 107 1.11 -10.05 -11.91
CA PHE A 107 1.36 -9.28 -10.70
C PHE A 107 2.03 -7.97 -11.11
N LEU A 108 1.37 -6.87 -10.83
CA LEU A 108 1.76 -5.51 -11.17
C LEU A 108 1.96 -4.71 -9.88
N ASN A 109 3.01 -3.89 -9.78
CA ASN A 109 3.24 -3.03 -8.63
C ASN A 109 3.85 -1.67 -9.00
N ARG A 110 3.53 -0.65 -8.21
CA ARG A 110 4.21 0.66 -8.21
C ARG A 110 4.82 0.89 -6.82
N ALA A 111 6.14 0.92 -6.75
CA ALA A 111 6.88 1.10 -5.50
C ALA A 111 7.03 2.57 -5.06
N THR A 112 7.00 3.51 -6.00
CA THR A 112 7.21 4.94 -5.75
C THR A 112 6.02 5.75 -6.26
N THR A 113 5.52 6.69 -5.46
CA THR A 113 4.47 7.62 -5.87
C THR A 113 4.84 8.32 -7.18
N ASP A 114 3.89 8.41 -8.11
CA ASP A 114 4.05 8.96 -9.47
C ASP A 114 5.13 8.25 -10.33
N GLY A 115 5.65 7.11 -9.87
CA GLY A 115 6.57 6.25 -10.62
C GLY A 115 5.85 5.36 -11.63
N ALA A 116 6.59 4.76 -12.55
CA ALA A 116 6.06 3.72 -13.42
C ALA A 116 5.87 2.39 -12.66
N SER A 117 4.86 1.62 -13.03
CA SER A 117 4.64 0.27 -12.51
C SER A 117 5.60 -0.74 -13.17
N THR A 118 5.84 -1.85 -12.47
CA THR A 118 6.57 -3.01 -12.97
C THR A 118 5.70 -4.26 -12.85
N GLN A 119 5.91 -5.27 -13.71
CA GLN A 119 5.11 -6.49 -13.69
C GLN A 119 5.93 -7.77 -13.82
N ILE A 120 5.39 -8.85 -13.26
CA ILE A 120 5.75 -10.23 -13.56
C ILE A 120 4.48 -10.98 -13.99
N ASN A 121 4.62 -11.90 -14.94
CA ASN A 121 3.47 -12.62 -15.51
C ASN A 121 3.65 -14.12 -15.35
N GLN A 122 2.54 -14.79 -15.00
CA GLN A 122 2.39 -16.23 -15.11
C GLN A 122 1.51 -16.54 -16.32
N THR A 123 2.11 -17.09 -17.37
CA THR A 123 1.42 -17.43 -18.62
C THR A 123 0.56 -18.68 -18.47
N GLY A 124 -0.35 -18.92 -19.41
CA GLY A 124 -1.17 -20.13 -19.48
C GLY A 124 -2.35 -20.20 -18.50
N LEU A 125 -2.54 -19.17 -17.66
CA LEU A 125 -3.68 -19.05 -16.75
C LEU A 125 -4.74 -18.09 -17.33
N ALA A 126 -6.01 -18.48 -17.27
CA ALA A 126 -7.13 -17.68 -17.79
C ALA A 126 -8.33 -17.78 -16.87
N ALA A 127 -9.31 -16.88 -17.04
CA ALA A 127 -10.57 -16.95 -16.33
C ALA A 127 -11.35 -18.23 -16.73
N PRO A 128 -12.06 -18.89 -15.79
CA PRO A 128 -12.21 -18.49 -14.40
C PRO A 128 -10.97 -18.80 -13.54
N TYR A 129 -10.52 -17.84 -12.71
CA TYR A 129 -9.35 -18.03 -11.85
C TYR A 129 -9.46 -17.28 -10.53
N TRP A 130 -8.91 -17.86 -9.46
CA TRP A 130 -8.80 -17.19 -8.16
C TRP A 130 -7.53 -16.37 -8.09
N VAL A 131 -7.67 -15.12 -7.67
CA VAL A 131 -6.54 -14.23 -7.38
C VAL A 131 -6.58 -13.82 -5.91
N LYS A 132 -5.40 -13.73 -5.30
CA LYS A 132 -5.23 -13.30 -3.91
C LYS A 132 -4.06 -12.35 -3.82
N LEU A 133 -4.24 -11.28 -3.06
CA LEU A 133 -3.17 -10.44 -2.55
C LEU A 133 -3.19 -10.48 -1.03
N THR A 134 -2.00 -10.50 -0.43
CA THR A 134 -1.81 -10.35 1.01
C THR A 134 -0.82 -9.22 1.24
N ARG A 135 -1.18 -8.27 2.09
CA ARG A 135 -0.26 -7.30 2.67
C ARG A 135 0.11 -7.77 4.08
N THR A 136 1.41 -7.88 4.32
CA THR A 136 2.00 -8.23 5.62
C THR A 136 3.15 -7.28 5.92
N GLY A 137 3.20 -6.77 7.15
CA GLY A 137 4.31 -5.98 7.65
C GLY A 137 3.91 -4.57 8.12
N ASN A 138 4.76 -4.00 8.97
CA ASN A 138 4.64 -2.61 9.39
C ASN A 138 5.08 -1.67 8.26
N ASP A 139 4.53 -0.46 8.22
CA ASP A 139 5.18 0.62 7.49
C ASP A 139 6.52 0.95 8.18
N PRO A 140 7.58 1.35 7.44
CA PRO A 140 8.82 1.79 8.05
C PRO A 140 8.58 2.96 9.00
N GLY A 141 9.10 2.86 10.22
CA GLY A 141 8.89 3.82 11.29
C GLY A 141 10.03 3.80 12.29
N ALA A 142 10.33 4.97 12.89
CA ALA A 142 11.44 5.11 13.81
C ALA A 142 11.11 4.43 15.16
N LEU A 143 11.73 3.29 15.45
CA LEU A 143 11.61 2.66 16.76
C LEU A 143 12.38 3.49 17.81
N TYR A 144 11.77 3.80 18.95
CA TYR A 144 12.43 4.53 20.03
C TYR A 144 12.10 3.98 21.42
N LEU A 145 13.01 4.24 22.37
CA LEU A 145 12.82 3.99 23.80
C LEU A 145 13.05 5.30 24.57
N THR A 146 12.11 5.67 25.43
CA THR A 146 12.26 6.76 26.40
C THR A 146 12.35 6.19 27.82
N LEU A 147 13.36 6.63 28.57
CA LEU A 147 13.44 6.40 30.01
C LEU A 147 13.19 7.70 30.76
N GLU A 148 12.45 7.61 31.88
CA GLU A 148 12.22 8.69 32.83
C GLU A 148 12.65 8.23 34.22
N ASP A 149 13.42 9.06 34.92
CA ASP A 149 13.80 8.81 36.31
C ASP A 149 12.74 9.31 37.32
N LYS A 150 12.89 8.91 38.58
CA LYS A 150 11.97 9.32 39.67
C LYS A 150 11.91 10.84 39.90
N SER A 151 12.93 11.57 39.44
CA SER A 151 13.02 13.03 39.53
C SER A 151 12.39 13.72 38.30
N GLY A 152 11.92 12.95 37.32
CA GLY A 152 11.26 13.43 36.11
C GLY A 152 12.19 13.72 34.93
N HIS A 153 13.51 13.47 35.02
CA HIS A 153 14.40 13.63 33.87
C HIS A 153 14.10 12.53 32.84
N LYS A 154 14.02 12.90 31.56
CA LYS A 154 13.67 11.98 30.48
C LYS A 154 14.66 12.06 29.33
N LYS A 155 14.95 10.93 28.70
CA LYS A 155 15.72 10.87 27.46
C LYS A 155 15.16 9.81 26.53
N THR A 156 14.98 10.18 25.27
CA THR A 156 14.62 9.27 24.18
C THR A 156 15.87 8.89 23.39
N VAL A 157 15.98 7.60 23.09
CA VAL A 157 16.95 7.02 22.16
C VAL A 157 16.17 6.39 21.01
N THR A 158 16.61 6.64 19.79
CA THR A 158 15.99 6.12 18.56
C THR A 158 16.90 5.04 17.97
N HIS A 159 16.31 3.96 17.45
CA HIS A 159 17.02 2.91 16.74
C HIS A 159 17.66 3.48 15.46
N SER A 160 18.90 3.09 15.17
CA SER A 160 19.64 3.64 14.04
C SER A 160 19.18 3.12 12.69
N ASP A 161 18.65 1.89 12.65
CA ASP A 161 18.03 1.32 11.45
C ASP A 161 16.59 1.85 11.27
N PRO A 162 16.29 2.60 10.19
CA PRO A 162 14.94 3.09 9.90
C PRO A 162 13.96 1.98 9.48
N GLN A 163 14.45 0.76 9.24
CA GLN A 163 13.65 -0.42 8.89
C GLN A 163 13.48 -1.38 10.08
N ALA A 164 13.88 -1.00 11.30
CA ALA A 164 13.84 -1.89 12.46
C ALA A 164 12.44 -2.47 12.75
N VAL A 165 11.38 -1.72 12.46
CA VAL A 165 9.99 -2.17 12.67
C VAL A 165 9.46 -3.06 11.55
N THR A 166 10.18 -3.21 10.43
CA THR A 166 9.82 -4.08 9.31
C THR A 166 10.64 -5.36 9.27
N ALA A 167 11.52 -5.58 10.25
CA ALA A 167 12.34 -6.77 10.37
C ALA A 167 11.48 -8.03 10.49
N ALA A 168 11.76 -9.02 9.63
CA ALA A 168 11.06 -10.31 9.62
C ALA A 168 11.57 -11.29 10.70
N ASP A 169 12.80 -11.09 11.17
CA ASP A 169 13.46 -11.91 12.19
C ASP A 169 13.66 -11.14 13.49
N TRP A 170 13.72 -11.85 14.63
CA TRP A 170 14.02 -11.25 15.92
C TRP A 170 15.36 -10.49 15.92
N GLN A 171 15.30 -9.19 16.21
CA GLN A 171 16.49 -8.34 16.33
C GLN A 171 16.71 -7.94 17.79
N GLN A 172 17.95 -8.07 18.26
CA GLN A 172 18.32 -7.58 19.59
C GLN A 172 18.81 -6.13 19.51
N TRP A 173 18.08 -5.20 20.11
CA TRP A 173 18.52 -3.81 20.22
C TRP A 173 19.34 -3.58 21.51
N LYS A 174 20.67 -3.48 21.37
CA LYS A 174 21.58 -3.19 22.49
C LYS A 174 21.74 -1.68 22.67
N ILE A 175 21.14 -1.12 23.72
CA ILE A 175 21.23 0.31 24.04
C ILE A 175 22.18 0.52 25.23
N PRO A 176 23.33 1.17 25.06
CA PRO A 176 24.18 1.56 26.18
C PRO A 176 23.46 2.53 27.13
N LEU A 177 23.48 2.26 28.44
CA LEU A 177 22.87 3.14 29.44
C LEU A 177 23.45 4.57 29.43
N SER A 178 24.68 4.74 28.92
CA SER A 178 25.31 6.05 28.71
C SER A 178 24.54 6.96 27.74
N GLN A 179 23.77 6.40 26.82
CA GLN A 179 22.93 7.19 25.92
C GLN A 179 21.77 7.89 26.66
N PHE A 180 21.33 7.34 27.80
CA PHE A 180 20.33 7.97 28.67
C PHE A 180 20.99 8.89 29.69
N SER A 181 22.05 8.44 30.35
CA SER A 181 22.69 9.23 31.42
C SER A 181 23.41 10.47 30.91
N SER A 182 23.95 10.47 29.68
CA SER A 182 24.45 11.68 29.02
C SER A 182 23.37 12.74 28.78
N GLY A 183 22.09 12.33 28.77
CA GLY A 183 20.92 13.21 28.73
C GLY A 183 20.39 13.62 30.11
N GLY A 184 21.12 13.33 31.20
CA GLY A 184 20.73 13.71 32.57
C GLY A 184 19.80 12.72 33.27
N VAL A 185 19.44 11.59 32.64
CA VAL A 185 18.60 10.57 33.27
C VAL A 185 19.41 9.80 34.33
N ASN A 186 18.92 9.75 35.56
CA ASN A 186 19.49 8.88 36.57
C ASN A 186 19.07 7.41 36.34
N VAL A 187 19.92 6.67 35.62
CA VAL A 187 19.69 5.24 35.27
C VAL A 187 19.64 4.29 36.47
N SER A 188 19.98 4.75 37.68
CA SER A 188 19.80 3.97 38.93
C SER A 188 18.42 4.14 39.56
N ALA A 189 17.57 5.03 39.03
CA ALA A 189 16.30 5.40 39.62
C ALA A 189 15.19 5.57 38.57
N ILE A 190 15.15 4.69 37.58
CA ILE A 190 14.14 4.70 36.51
C ILE A 190 12.74 4.45 37.09
N LYS A 191 11.79 5.31 36.71
CA LYS A 191 10.38 5.24 37.09
C LYS A 191 9.49 4.81 35.93
N THR A 192 9.81 5.26 34.71
CA THR A 192 9.00 4.96 33.52
C THR A 192 9.89 4.51 32.36
N MET A 193 9.44 3.49 31.64
CA MET A 193 9.97 3.09 30.33
C MET A 193 8.85 3.20 29.31
N ILE A 194 9.11 3.85 28.18
CA ILE A 194 8.18 3.94 27.06
C ILE A 194 8.89 3.44 25.80
N LEU A 195 8.37 2.37 25.20
CA LEU A 195 8.71 1.98 23.84
C LEU A 195 7.66 2.56 22.89
N GLY A 196 8.07 3.03 21.71
CA GLY A 196 7.16 3.46 20.68
C GLY A 196 7.77 3.44 19.30
N VAL A 197 6.90 3.64 18.30
CA VAL A 197 7.25 3.75 16.89
C VAL A 197 6.89 5.16 16.44
N ASP A 198 7.64 5.68 15.46
CA ASP A 198 7.55 7.02 14.88
C ASP A 198 8.00 8.14 15.83
N ASN A 199 7.22 9.20 15.97
CA ASN A 199 7.64 10.41 16.69
C ASN A 199 6.96 10.52 18.06
N ARG A 200 7.73 10.34 19.14
CA ARG A 200 7.29 10.55 20.54
C ARG A 200 6.67 11.94 20.76
N SER A 201 7.25 12.97 20.16
CA SER A 201 6.87 14.37 20.35
C SER A 201 5.63 14.76 19.54
N ASN A 202 5.26 13.94 18.55
CA ASN A 202 4.09 14.14 17.71
C ASN A 202 3.43 12.77 17.40
N PRO A 203 2.81 12.12 18.39
CA PRO A 203 2.19 10.82 18.18
C PRO A 203 0.99 10.96 17.23
N ALA A 204 1.05 10.34 16.06
CA ALA A 204 -0.08 10.25 15.15
C ALA A 204 -0.97 9.06 15.56
N SER A 205 -2.28 9.30 15.73
CA SER A 205 -3.25 8.21 15.85
C SER A 205 -3.41 7.50 14.51
N GLY A 206 -3.52 6.17 14.50
CA GLY A 206 -3.82 5.39 13.30
C GLY A 206 -2.62 4.73 12.61
N GLY A 207 -1.46 4.69 13.26
CA GLY A 207 -0.35 3.83 12.82
C GLY A 207 -0.81 2.38 12.70
N ALA A 208 -0.63 1.78 11.53
CA ALA A 208 -1.01 0.41 11.23
C ALA A 208 0.21 -0.50 11.37
N GLY A 209 0.11 -1.54 12.21
CA GLY A 209 1.21 -2.48 12.41
C GLY A 209 1.12 -3.32 13.68
N LEU A 210 1.93 -4.37 13.75
CA LEU A 210 2.11 -5.23 14.91
C LEU A 210 3.61 -5.29 15.24
N LEU A 211 3.97 -4.93 16.47
CA LEU A 211 5.33 -5.07 16.99
C LEU A 211 5.31 -6.09 18.13
N PHE A 212 6.04 -7.19 17.96
CA PHE A 212 6.27 -8.15 19.03
C PHE A 212 7.49 -7.73 19.84
N ILE A 213 7.38 -7.80 21.17
CA ILE A 213 8.45 -7.46 22.11
C ILE A 213 8.54 -8.63 23.08
N ASP A 214 9.74 -9.18 23.21
CA ASP A 214 10.04 -10.23 24.18
C ASP A 214 11.43 -9.99 24.79
N ASP A 215 11.78 -10.76 25.82
CA ASP A 215 13.12 -10.82 26.41
C ASP A 215 13.70 -9.45 26.84
N ILE A 216 12.88 -8.60 27.46
CA ILE A 216 13.35 -7.33 28.02
C ILE A 216 14.30 -7.63 29.19
N ALA A 217 15.59 -7.40 28.97
CA ALA A 217 16.64 -7.65 29.94
C ALA A 217 17.53 -6.41 30.19
N PHE A 218 18.07 -6.30 31.39
CA PHE A 218 19.12 -5.35 31.75
C PHE A 218 20.27 -6.10 32.42
N GLY A 219 21.52 -5.70 32.17
CA GLY A 219 22.67 -6.38 32.75
C GLY A 219 23.98 -6.00 32.07
N LYS A 220 25.06 -6.66 32.49
CA LYS A 220 26.33 -6.59 31.76
C LYS A 220 26.27 -7.55 30.58
N PRO A 221 26.83 -7.21 29.40
CA PRO A 221 27.03 -8.19 28.34
C PRO A 221 27.80 -9.39 28.93
N ALA A 222 27.32 -10.61 28.70
CA ALA A 222 28.10 -11.78 29.03
C ALA A 222 29.46 -11.66 28.31
N ALA A 223 30.57 -11.89 29.02
CA ALA A 223 31.86 -12.04 28.38
C ALA A 223 31.74 -13.21 27.39
N GLY A 224 32.06 -12.97 26.12
CA GLY A 224 31.83 -13.93 25.05
C GLY A 224 32.37 -15.31 25.40
N GLN A 225 31.54 -16.33 25.23
CA GLN A 225 32.00 -17.70 25.01
C GLN A 225 32.26 -17.89 23.52
#